data_AF-W2T9G6-F1
#
_entry.id   AF-W2T9G6-F1
#
_cell.length_a   1.000
_cell.length_b   1.000
_cell.length_c   1.000
_cell.angle_alpha   90.00
_cell.angle_beta   90.00
_cell.angle_gamma   90.00
#
_symmetry.space_group_name_H-M   'P 1'
#
loop_
_entity.id
_entity.type
_entity.pdbx_description
1 polymer ?
#
loop_
_entity_poly.entity_id
_entity_poly.type
_entity_poly.pdbx_seq_one_letter_code
_entity_poly.pdbx_strand_id
1 'polypeptide(L)'
;MLQRLVTLFNKEFEFTPKELKQMLLSDPRLFMMDAKYITANYSYVHRTMHLPNSLIAKHPFILRCSHSSIRNRHEFLKKLGRAVYEGGLVEQESDDVNKRVDEEMQVVAMEVFLDPSDEVFVRKAANTYLVIYNNFLRSN
;
A
#
# COMPACT_ATOMS: atom_id res chain seq x y z
N MET A 1 -19.31 -1.82 17.89
CA MET A 1 -18.34 -2.25 16.85
C MET A 1 -18.14 -1.15 15.79
N LEU A 2 -19.19 -0.69 15.09
CA LEU A 2 -19.09 0.37 14.06
C LEU A 2 -18.57 1.72 14.58
N GLN A 3 -19.08 2.22 15.70
CA GLN A 3 -18.65 3.51 16.29
C GLN A 3 -17.14 3.54 16.60
N ARG A 4 -16.54 2.41 17.01
CA ARG A 4 -15.10 2.32 17.31
C ARG A 4 -14.26 2.57 16.05
N LEU A 5 -14.65 2.00 14.92
CA LEU A 5 -13.95 2.15 13.64
C LEU A 5 -14.13 3.54 13.06
N VAL A 6 -15.32 4.13 13.17
CA VAL A 6 -15.53 5.52 12.75
C VAL A 6 -14.63 6.48 13.55
N THR A 7 -14.56 6.29 14.89
CA THR A 7 -13.63 7.06 15.73
C THR A 7 -12.18 6.78 15.37
N LEU A 8 -11.79 5.52 15.12
CA LEU A 8 -10.44 5.14 14.68
C LEU A 8 -10.03 5.93 13.43
N PHE A 9 -10.82 5.82 12.36
CA PHE A 9 -10.54 6.46 11.09
C PHE A 9 -10.51 7.99 11.21
N ASN A 10 -11.45 8.60 11.94
CA ASN A 10 -11.50 10.07 12.00
C ASN A 10 -10.49 10.68 12.98
N LYS A 11 -10.32 10.09 14.16
CA LYS A 11 -9.56 10.71 15.26
C LYS A 11 -8.14 10.20 15.39
N GLU A 12 -7.91 8.93 15.10
CA GLU A 12 -6.57 8.32 15.25
C GLU A 12 -5.81 8.31 13.92
N PHE A 13 -6.50 8.09 12.80
CA PHE A 13 -5.90 8.11 11.47
C PHE A 13 -6.14 9.41 10.72
N GLU A 14 -6.90 10.35 11.28
CA GLU A 14 -7.08 11.70 10.72
C GLU A 14 -7.69 11.72 9.31
N PHE A 15 -8.48 10.71 8.93
CA PHE A 15 -9.27 10.79 7.71
C PHE A 15 -10.33 11.89 7.85
N THR A 16 -10.47 12.69 6.80
CA THR A 16 -11.51 13.72 6.72
C THR A 16 -12.89 13.08 6.63
N PRO A 17 -13.98 13.75 7.06
CA PRO A 17 -15.34 13.23 6.89
C PRO A 17 -15.70 12.88 5.44
N LYS A 18 -15.10 13.59 4.47
CA LYS A 18 -15.26 13.33 3.03
C LYS A 18 -14.62 11.99 2.63
N GLU A 19 -13.37 11.76 3.05
CA GLU A 19 -12.66 10.51 2.79
C GLU A 19 -13.33 9.32 3.48
N LEU A 20 -13.73 9.48 4.75
CA LEU A 20 -14.51 8.48 5.48
C LEU A 20 -15.80 8.08 4.73
N LYS A 21 -16.56 9.08 4.26
CA LYS A 21 -17.77 8.84 3.48
C LYS A 21 -17.46 8.11 2.18
N GLN A 22 -16.39 8.51 1.48
CA GLN A 22 -15.94 7.84 0.26
C GLN A 22 -15.60 6.36 0.53
N MET A 23 -14.80 6.08 1.56
CA MET A 23 -14.39 4.73 1.95
C MET A 23 -15.59 3.86 2.32
N LEU A 24 -16.54 4.41 3.07
CA LEU A 24 -17.76 3.69 3.47
C LEU A 24 -18.63 3.31 2.26
N LEU A 25 -18.75 4.21 1.29
CA LEU A 25 -19.53 3.96 0.07
C LEU A 25 -18.85 2.97 -0.87
N SER A 26 -17.51 3.02 -0.99
CA SER A 26 -16.76 2.15 -1.91
C SER A 26 -16.46 0.76 -1.34
N ASP A 27 -16.24 0.63 -0.02
CA ASP A 27 -15.93 -0.64 0.62
C ASP A 27 -16.52 -0.73 2.05
N PRO A 28 -17.85 -0.91 2.19
CA PRO A 28 -18.52 -0.94 3.49
C PRO A 28 -18.00 -2.07 4.41
N ARG A 29 -17.45 -3.15 3.85
CA ARG A 29 -16.85 -4.27 4.61
C ARG A 29 -15.68 -3.82 5.48
N LEU A 30 -14.98 -2.74 5.10
CA LEU A 30 -13.91 -2.15 5.92
C LEU A 30 -14.41 -1.80 7.32
N PHE A 31 -15.66 -1.34 7.45
CA PHE A 31 -16.28 -0.91 8.70
C PHE A 31 -16.84 -2.07 9.53
N MET A 32 -16.61 -3.31 9.10
CA MET A 32 -16.98 -4.54 9.81
C MET A 32 -15.75 -5.33 10.29
N MET A 33 -14.54 -4.85 9.97
CA MET A 33 -13.28 -5.52 10.31
C MET A 33 -12.90 -5.34 11.79
N ASP A 34 -11.96 -6.15 12.27
CA ASP A 34 -11.37 -5.93 13.59
C ASP A 34 -10.50 -4.66 13.61
N ALA A 35 -10.65 -3.84 14.65
CA ALA A 35 -9.93 -2.57 14.75
C ALA A 35 -8.40 -2.76 14.85
N LYS A 36 -7.92 -3.79 15.56
CA LYS A 36 -6.48 -4.05 15.69
C LYS A 36 -5.89 -4.45 14.34
N TYR A 37 -6.62 -5.26 13.56
CA TYR A 37 -6.24 -5.63 12.20
C TYR A 37 -6.09 -4.39 11.31
N ILE A 38 -7.08 -3.49 11.32
CA ILE A 38 -7.02 -2.25 10.55
C ILE A 38 -5.84 -1.38 11.01
N THR A 39 -5.61 -1.24 12.30
CA THR A 39 -4.49 -0.45 12.83
C THR A 39 -3.14 -0.98 12.40
N ALA A 40 -2.95 -2.31 12.37
CA ALA A 40 -1.70 -2.91 11.91
C ALA A 40 -1.45 -2.63 10.42
N ASN A 41 -2.46 -2.81 9.57
CA ASN A 41 -2.36 -2.51 8.15
C ASN A 41 -2.17 -1.02 7.87
N TYR A 42 -2.97 -0.15 8.51
CA TYR A 42 -2.83 1.29 8.35
C TYR A 42 -1.44 1.77 8.76
N SER A 43 -0.91 1.29 9.89
CA SER A 43 0.43 1.67 10.35
C SER A 43 1.50 1.31 9.33
N TYR A 44 1.46 0.11 8.75
CA TYR A 44 2.43 -0.30 7.73
C TYR A 44 2.27 0.49 6.42
N VAL A 45 1.04 0.61 5.93
CA VAL A 45 0.75 1.31 4.67
C VAL A 45 1.09 2.80 4.76
N HIS A 46 0.74 3.46 5.86
CA HIS A 46 0.97 4.88 6.01
C HIS A 46 2.42 5.21 6.39
N ARG A 47 3.01 4.44 7.32
CA ARG A 47 4.34 4.78 7.88
C ARG A 47 5.50 4.09 7.18
N THR A 48 5.30 2.90 6.65
CA THR A 48 6.36 2.13 5.97
C THR A 48 6.29 2.29 4.45
N MET A 49 5.08 2.27 3.86
CA MET A 49 4.91 2.50 2.43
C MET A 49 4.72 3.98 2.08
N HIS A 50 4.64 4.87 3.07
CA HIS A 50 4.47 6.31 2.91
C HIS A 50 3.25 6.72 2.08
N LEU A 51 2.15 5.95 2.16
CA LEU A 51 0.93 6.28 1.43
C LEU A 51 0.09 7.32 2.21
N PRO A 52 -0.30 8.44 1.58
CA PRO A 52 -1.16 9.43 2.26
C PRO A 52 -2.59 8.91 2.40
N ASN A 53 -3.33 9.50 3.35
CA ASN A 53 -4.74 9.22 3.57
C ASN A 53 -5.59 9.40 2.32
N SER A 54 -5.29 10.40 1.49
CA SER A 54 -6.02 10.63 0.25
C SER A 54 -5.91 9.46 -0.73
N LEU A 55 -4.77 8.76 -0.77
CA LEU A 55 -4.57 7.57 -1.59
C LEU A 55 -5.22 6.34 -0.94
N ILE A 56 -5.05 6.16 0.37
CA ILE A 56 -5.69 5.06 1.11
C ILE A 56 -7.21 5.15 1.01
N ALA A 57 -7.78 6.37 1.03
CA ALA A 57 -9.22 6.60 0.89
C ALA A 57 -9.75 6.30 -0.52
N LYS A 58 -8.90 6.39 -1.56
CA LYS A 58 -9.22 5.93 -2.92
C LYS A 58 -9.17 4.40 -3.04
N HIS A 59 -8.29 3.75 -2.28
CA HIS A 59 -8.10 2.29 -2.30
C HIS A 59 -8.29 1.65 -0.92
N PRO A 60 -9.45 1.79 -0.26
CA PRO A 60 -9.67 1.33 1.12
C PRO A 60 -9.47 -0.18 1.30
N PHE A 61 -9.55 -0.95 0.21
CA PHE A 61 -9.31 -2.38 0.20
C PHE A 61 -7.92 -2.75 0.76
N ILE A 62 -6.90 -1.90 0.59
CA ILE A 62 -5.55 -2.17 1.12
C ILE A 62 -5.55 -2.42 2.63
N LEU A 63 -6.45 -1.77 3.37
CA LEU A 63 -6.56 -1.96 4.83
C LEU A 63 -7.21 -3.31 5.21
N ARG A 64 -7.87 -3.98 4.26
CA ARG A 64 -8.45 -5.33 4.45
C ARG A 64 -7.53 -6.45 3.96
N CYS A 65 -6.58 -6.18 3.08
CA CYS A 65 -5.62 -7.18 2.61
C CYS A 65 -4.85 -7.81 3.78
N SER A 66 -4.42 -9.07 3.63
CA SER A 66 -3.58 -9.69 4.67
C SER A 66 -2.29 -8.90 4.85
N HIS A 67 -1.88 -8.72 6.11
CA HIS A 67 -0.66 -7.97 6.43
C HIS A 67 0.58 -8.55 5.72
N SER A 68 0.66 -9.88 5.64
CA SER A 68 1.73 -10.57 4.93
C SER A 68 1.73 -10.30 3.42
N SER A 69 0.56 -10.20 2.77
CA SER A 69 0.50 -9.90 1.34
C SER A 69 1.02 -8.49 1.03
N ILE A 70 0.56 -7.49 1.80
CA ILE A 70 1.02 -6.10 1.65
C ILE A 70 2.53 -6.02 1.87
N ARG A 71 3.02 -6.61 2.97
CA ARG A 71 4.43 -6.63 3.34
C ARG A 71 5.27 -7.32 2.27
N ASN A 72 4.92 -8.54 1.86
CA ASN A 72 5.70 -9.29 0.89
C ASN A 72 5.80 -8.57 -0.45
N ARG A 73 4.70 -7.99 -0.94
CA ARG A 73 4.71 -7.21 -2.18
C ARG A 73 5.55 -5.94 -2.05
N HIS A 74 5.42 -5.20 -0.94
CA HIS A 74 6.23 -4.00 -0.70
C HIS A 74 7.72 -4.32 -0.58
N GLU A 75 8.10 -5.27 0.28
CA GLU A 75 9.51 -5.64 0.48
C GLU A 75 10.14 -6.19 -0.81
N PHE A 76 9.37 -6.91 -1.63
CA PHE A 76 9.83 -7.36 -2.93
C PHE A 76 10.13 -6.18 -3.86
N LEU A 77 9.21 -5.21 -3.98
CA LEU A 77 9.44 -3.98 -4.76
C LEU A 77 10.62 -3.18 -4.21
N LYS A 78 10.76 -3.08 -2.88
CA LYS A 78 11.85 -2.37 -2.21
C LYS A 78 13.20 -3.00 -2.55
N LYS A 79 13.30 -4.34 -2.53
CA LYS A 79 14.49 -5.09 -2.94
C LYS A 79 14.86 -4.85 -4.41
N LEU A 80 13.88 -4.58 -5.26
CA LEU A 80 14.08 -4.25 -6.67
C LEU A 80 14.32 -2.75 -6.93
N GLY A 81 14.26 -1.89 -5.90
CA GLY A 81 14.35 -0.43 -6.07
C GLY A 81 13.11 0.18 -6.75
N ARG A 82 11.96 -0.49 -6.69
CA ARG A 82 10.70 -0.12 -7.37
C ARG A 82 9.54 0.21 -6.43
N ALA A 83 9.82 0.38 -5.12
CA ALA A 83 8.79 0.70 -4.13
C ALA A 83 8.40 2.19 -4.16
N VAL A 84 7.85 2.64 -5.28
CA VAL A 84 7.42 4.02 -5.52
C VAL A 84 5.96 3.98 -5.95
N TYR A 85 5.09 4.66 -5.22
CA TYR A 85 3.64 4.56 -5.41
C TYR A 85 3.05 5.88 -5.92
N GLU A 86 1.99 5.80 -6.70
CA GLU A 86 1.31 6.98 -7.21
C GLU A 86 0.77 7.85 -6.07
N GLY A 87 1.21 9.11 -6.01
CA GLY A 87 0.82 10.03 -4.94
C GLY A 87 1.37 9.67 -3.56
N GLY A 88 2.35 8.76 -3.46
CA GLY A 88 3.09 8.52 -2.23
C GLY A 88 3.81 9.78 -1.73
N LEU A 89 4.05 9.87 -0.42
CA LEU A 89 4.87 10.93 0.13
C LEU A 89 6.32 10.68 -0.32
N VAL A 90 6.88 11.62 -1.07
CA VAL A 90 8.28 11.54 -1.50
C VAL A 90 9.17 11.85 -0.29
N GLU A 91 9.97 10.88 0.15
CA GLU A 91 11.08 11.17 1.05
C GLU A 91 12.13 11.98 0.26
N GLN A 92 12.24 13.26 0.56
CA GLN A 92 13.32 14.11 0.07
C GLN A 92 14.50 14.05 1.03
N GLU A 93 15.31 12.98 1.01
CA GLU A 93 16.73 13.01 1.45
C GLU A 93 17.47 11.90 0.66
N SER A 94 18.51 12.15 -0.14
CA SER A 94 19.81 12.70 0.24
C SER A 94 20.63 13.11 -1.00
N ASP A 95 21.50 14.10 -0.80
CA ASP A 95 22.44 14.75 -1.73
C ASP A 95 23.53 13.82 -2.32
N ASP A 96 23.17 12.78 -3.07
CA ASP A 96 24.15 11.99 -3.82
C ASP A 96 24.14 12.36 -5.31
N VAL A 97 24.96 13.36 -5.63
CA VAL A 97 25.31 13.80 -6.99
C VAL A 97 26.11 12.68 -7.66
N ASN A 98 25.43 11.67 -8.21
CA ASN A 98 25.79 10.83 -9.36
C ASN A 98 25.08 9.46 -9.32
N LYS A 99 23.76 9.44 -9.43
CA LYS A 99 23.06 8.22 -9.88
C LYS A 99 22.57 8.45 -11.30
N ARG A 100 23.13 7.65 -12.22
CA ARG A 100 22.86 7.66 -13.66
C ARG A 100 21.35 7.71 -13.90
N VAL A 101 20.90 8.85 -14.42
CA VAL A 101 19.57 9.07 -14.96
C VAL A 101 19.50 8.23 -16.23
N ASP A 102 18.77 7.11 -16.24
CA ASP A 102 18.34 6.39 -17.46
C ASP A 102 17.48 5.13 -17.19
N GLU A 103 16.98 4.90 -15.96
CA GLU A 103 15.87 3.95 -15.75
C GLU A 103 14.62 4.76 -15.41
N GLU A 104 13.62 4.75 -16.31
CA GLU A 104 12.28 5.28 -16.04
C GLU A 104 11.79 4.70 -14.71
N MET A 105 11.77 5.51 -13.66
CA MET A 105 11.29 5.11 -12.34
C MET A 105 9.78 4.93 -12.44
N GLN A 106 9.40 3.71 -12.84
CA GLN A 106 8.01 3.37 -13.12
C GLN A 106 7.23 3.37 -11.80
N VAL A 107 6.37 4.37 -11.65
CA VAL A 107 5.47 4.51 -10.51
C VAL A 107 4.50 3.34 -10.49
N VAL A 108 4.38 2.68 -9.34
CA VAL A 108 3.46 1.55 -9.14
C VAL A 108 2.06 2.10 -8.86
N ALA A 109 1.15 1.86 -9.80
CA ALA A 109 -0.27 2.13 -9.63
C ALA A 109 -0.88 1.20 -8.58
N MET A 110 -1.77 1.73 -7.74
CA MET A 110 -2.36 0.96 -6.63
C MET A 110 -3.25 -0.18 -7.12
N GLU A 111 -3.88 -0.04 -8.28
CA GLU A 111 -4.67 -1.09 -8.93
C GLU A 111 -3.81 -2.30 -9.25
N VAL A 112 -2.57 -2.07 -9.69
CA VAL A 112 -1.61 -3.16 -9.98
C VAL A 112 -1.06 -3.75 -8.68
N PHE A 113 -0.73 -2.91 -7.70
CA PHE A 113 -0.24 -3.37 -6.40
C PHE A 113 -1.29 -4.23 -5.67
N LEU A 114 -2.57 -3.91 -5.81
CA LEU A 114 -3.68 -4.60 -5.15
C LEU A 114 -4.34 -5.69 -6.02
N ASP A 115 -3.80 -5.96 -7.21
CA ASP A 115 -4.35 -6.97 -8.10
C ASP A 115 -4.37 -8.35 -7.40
N PRO A 116 -5.48 -9.10 -7.46
CA PRO A 116 -5.58 -10.40 -6.79
C PRO A 116 -4.58 -11.44 -7.35
N SER A 117 -4.08 -11.26 -8.57
CA SER A 117 -3.09 -12.13 -9.19
C SER A 117 -1.67 -11.65 -8.91
N ASP A 118 -0.88 -12.49 -8.24
CA ASP A 118 0.55 -12.25 -8.08
C ASP A 118 1.27 -12.20 -9.43
N GLU A 119 0.79 -12.91 -10.46
CA GLU A 119 1.36 -12.83 -11.80
C GLU A 119 1.16 -11.43 -12.42
N VAL A 120 -0.02 -10.84 -12.25
CA VAL A 120 -0.26 -9.47 -12.74
C VAL A 120 0.59 -8.47 -11.98
N PHE A 121 0.65 -8.59 -10.65
CA PHE A 121 1.49 -7.75 -9.81
C PHE A 121 2.97 -7.80 -10.23
N VAL A 122 3.57 -8.99 -10.34
CA VAL A 122 5.00 -9.11 -10.65
C VAL A 122 5.33 -8.63 -12.07
N ARG A 123 4.44 -8.88 -13.04
CA ARG A 123 4.65 -8.48 -14.43
C ARG A 123 4.54 -6.98 -14.60
N LYS A 124 3.55 -6.35 -13.97
CA LYS A 124 3.22 -4.94 -14.22
C LYS A 124 3.84 -3.96 -13.22
N ALA A 125 4.04 -4.34 -11.96
CA ALA A 125 4.67 -3.47 -10.95
C ALA A 125 6.16 -3.76 -10.78
N ALA A 126 6.54 -5.04 -10.74
CA ALA A 126 7.93 -5.43 -10.47
C ALA A 126 8.77 -5.67 -11.73
N ASN A 127 8.14 -5.66 -12.92
CA ASN A 127 8.77 -5.98 -14.21
C ASN A 127 9.61 -7.27 -14.16
N THR A 128 9.05 -8.33 -13.56
CA THR A 128 9.72 -9.61 -13.34
C THR A 128 8.75 -10.78 -13.50
N TYR A 129 9.22 -12.00 -13.21
CA TYR A 129 8.48 -13.23 -13.37
C TYR A 129 7.95 -13.76 -12.02
N LEU A 130 6.80 -14.42 -12.06
CA LEU A 130 6.17 -15.03 -10.88
C LEU A 130 7.10 -16.00 -10.14
N VAL A 131 7.94 -16.75 -10.88
CA VAL A 131 8.91 -17.67 -10.26
C VAL A 131 9.91 -16.95 -9.34
N ILE A 132 10.32 -15.72 -9.68
CA ILE A 132 11.25 -14.94 -8.87
C ILE A 132 10.59 -14.49 -7.57
N TYR A 133 9.34 -14.03 -7.66
CA TYR A 133 8.55 -13.66 -6.49
C TYR A 133 8.25 -14.86 -5.59
N ASN A 134 7.87 -16.01 -6.16
CA ASN A 134 7.64 -17.24 -5.40
C ASN A 134 8.89 -17.72 -4.68
N ASN A 135 10.08 -17.59 -5.30
CA ASN A 135 11.34 -17.88 -4.62
C ASN A 135 11.59 -16.90 -3.46
N PHE A 136 11.32 -15.60 -3.67
CA PHE A 136 11.38 -14.60 -2.60
C PHE A 136 10.45 -14.92 -1.42
N LEU A 137 9.22 -15.39 -1.69
CA LEU A 137 8.26 -15.78 -0.66
C LEU A 137 8.67 -17.01 0.14
N ARG A 138 9.51 -17.89 -0.41
CA ARG A 138 10.02 -19.08 0.28
C ARG A 138 11.22 -18.78 1.18
N SER A 139 11.90 -17.66 0.96
CA SER A 139 13.13 -17.27 1.66
C SER A 139 12.92 -16.26 2.78
N ASN A 140 11.68 -15.82 3.04
CA ASN A 140 11.28 -14.88 4.08
C ASN A 140 10.09 -15.42 4.89
#